data_AF-A0A6I3JEB2-F1
#
_entry.id   AF-A0A6I3JEB2-F1
#
_cell.length_a   1.000
_cell.length_b   1.000
_cell.length_c   1.000
_cell.angle_alpha   90.00
_cell.angle_beta   90.00
_cell.angle_gamma   90.00
#
_symmetry.space_group_name_H-M   'P 1'
#
loop_
_entity.id
_entity.type
_entity.pdbx_description
1 polymer ?
#
loop_
_entity_poly.entity_id
_entity_poly.type
_entity_poly.pdbx_seq_one_letter_code
_entity_poly.pdbx_strand_id
1 'polypeptide(L)'
;MVGGRGELVGYLQHANDPITWWSWSLAVQRPDWLEEPRAPGVSPSIRWIPGITMLQLGADQMMANDMPAGQGHRFGQEPVWAWAAILPPPGWTEADTARLAEEELGG
;
A
#
# COMPACT_ATOMS: atom_id res chain seq x y z
N MET A 1 19.14 -32.14 -8.25
CA MET A 1 19.71 -30.77 -8.27
C MET A 1 18.55 -29.79 -8.20
N VAL A 2 18.24 -29.29 -7.01
CA VAL A 2 17.24 -28.21 -6.85
C VAL A 2 18.01 -26.90 -6.95
N GLY A 3 17.85 -26.20 -8.07
CA GLY A 3 18.41 -24.86 -8.26
C GLY A 3 17.77 -23.90 -7.25
N GLY A 4 18.59 -23.09 -6.58
CA GLY A 4 18.12 -22.09 -5.63
C GLY A 4 17.13 -21.15 -6.32
N ARG A 5 15.91 -21.09 -5.80
CA ARG A 5 14.97 -20.03 -6.16
C ARG A 5 15.58 -18.73 -5.64
N GLY A 6 15.76 -17.75 -6.53
CA GLY A 6 16.12 -16.39 -6.11
C GLY A 6 15.10 -15.86 -5.10
N GLU A 7 15.48 -14.83 -4.37
CA GLU A 7 14.60 -14.20 -3.39
C GLU A 7 13.37 -13.61 -4.10
N LEU A 8 12.16 -14.01 -3.67
CA LEU A 8 10.92 -13.42 -4.15
C LEU A 8 10.62 -12.20 -3.27
N VAL A 9 10.59 -11.02 -3.88
CA VAL A 9 10.23 -9.77 -3.22
C VAL A 9 8.95 -9.24 -3.87
N GLY A 10 7.92 -9.02 -3.06
CA GLY A 10 6.66 -8.39 -3.47
C GLY A 10 6.44 -7.09 -2.71
N TYR A 11 5.85 -6.10 -3.36
CA TYR A 11 5.40 -4.85 -2.74
C TYR A 11 3.87 -4.81 -2.80
N LEU A 12 3.24 -4.72 -1.64
CA LEU A 12 1.81 -4.44 -1.51
C LEU A 12 1.69 -2.99 -1.02
N GLN A 13 1.20 -2.11 -1.89
CA GLN A 13 1.22 -0.67 -1.64
C GLN A 13 0.06 0.02 -2.34
N HIS A 14 -0.64 0.89 -1.62
CA HIS A 14 -1.55 1.86 -2.20
C HIS A 14 -0.84 3.17 -2.49
N ALA A 15 -0.96 3.65 -3.73
CA ALA A 15 -0.35 4.91 -4.11
C ALA A 15 -0.97 6.13 -3.41
N ASN A 16 -2.18 6.01 -2.86
CA ASN A 16 -2.83 7.06 -2.08
C ASN A 16 -2.75 6.83 -0.56
N ASP A 17 -1.87 5.96 -0.07
CA ASP A 17 -1.63 5.80 1.37
C ASP A 17 -0.72 6.93 1.90
N PRO A 18 -1.24 7.90 2.67
CA PRO A 18 -0.42 8.96 3.24
C PRO A 18 0.61 8.41 4.22
N ILE A 19 0.40 7.24 4.83
CA ILE A 19 1.36 6.62 5.75
C ILE A 19 2.61 6.17 5.00
N THR A 20 2.44 5.56 3.83
CA THR A 20 3.56 5.09 3.00
C THR A 20 4.44 6.24 2.50
N TRP A 21 3.84 7.39 2.17
CA TRP A 21 4.55 8.50 1.51
C TRP A 21 5.05 9.60 2.44
N TRP A 22 4.61 9.62 3.70
CA TRP A 22 5.00 10.67 4.64
C TRP A 22 6.44 10.49 5.14
N SER A 23 7.19 11.59 5.18
CA SER A 23 8.53 11.66 5.75
C SER A 23 8.90 13.09 6.15
N TRP A 24 9.76 13.26 7.15
CA TRP A 24 10.33 14.55 7.53
C TRP A 24 11.08 15.23 6.38
N SER A 25 11.64 14.47 5.44
CA SER A 25 12.36 15.04 4.29
C SER A 25 11.45 15.91 3.40
N LEU A 26 10.13 15.64 3.38
CA LEU A 26 9.15 16.42 2.60
C LEU A 26 9.15 17.91 2.95
N ALA A 27 9.60 18.27 4.16
CA ALA A 27 9.72 19.66 4.57
C ALA A 27 10.71 20.45 3.71
N VAL A 28 11.77 19.79 3.22
CA VAL A 28 12.92 20.46 2.59
C VAL A 28 13.36 19.84 1.27
N GLN A 29 12.83 18.66 0.92
CA GLN A 29 13.12 17.94 -0.32
C GLN A 29 11.83 17.60 -1.05
N ARG A 30 11.85 17.80 -2.37
CA ARG A 30 10.79 17.33 -3.26
C ARG A 30 10.90 15.81 -3.35
N PRO A 31 9.82 15.05 -3.13
CA PRO A 31 9.85 13.60 -3.27
C PRO A 31 9.77 13.13 -4.73
N ASP A 32 10.42 12.02 -5.01
CA ASP A 32 10.52 11.44 -6.36
C ASP A 32 9.16 11.00 -6.92
N TRP A 33 8.24 10.54 -6.06
CA TRP A 33 6.88 10.15 -6.49
C TRP A 33 6.05 11.32 -7.05
N LEU A 34 6.47 12.58 -6.80
CA LEU A 34 5.87 13.74 -7.45
C LEU A 34 6.40 14.02 -8.87
N GLU A 35 7.42 13.29 -9.32
CA GLU A 35 7.95 13.32 -10.68
C GLU A 35 7.31 12.26 -11.58
N GLU A 36 6.77 11.20 -10.98
CA GLU A 36 6.05 10.13 -11.66
C GLU A 36 4.62 10.54 -12.08
N PRO A 37 4.00 9.86 -13.08
CA PRO A 37 2.59 9.99 -13.36
C PRO A 37 1.74 9.74 -12.12
N ARG A 38 0.69 10.54 -11.92
CA ARG A 38 -0.19 10.40 -10.75
C ARG A 38 -0.95 9.09 -10.83
N ALA A 39 -0.75 8.24 -9.82
CA ALA A 39 -1.45 6.98 -9.69
C ALA A 39 -2.95 7.19 -9.40
N PRO A 40 -3.81 6.19 -9.67
CA PRO A 40 -5.21 6.23 -9.29
C PRO A 40 -5.40 6.57 -7.81
N GLY A 41 -6.39 7.42 -7.50
CA GLY A 41 -6.68 7.86 -6.13
C GLY A 41 -5.77 8.98 -5.60
N VAL A 42 -4.74 9.40 -6.35
CA VAL A 42 -3.90 10.56 -6.01
C VAL A 42 -4.40 11.79 -6.77
N SER A 43 -4.60 12.91 -6.07
CA SER A 43 -5.05 14.17 -6.69
C SER A 43 -4.06 14.65 -7.77
N PRO A 44 -4.52 14.95 -9.00
CA PRO A 44 -3.65 15.49 -10.06
C PRO A 44 -3.13 16.90 -9.76
N SER A 45 -3.77 17.59 -8.81
CA SER A 45 -3.45 18.94 -8.40
C SER A 45 -2.38 19.00 -7.31
N ILE A 46 -1.94 17.87 -6.76
CA ILE A 46 -0.90 17.87 -5.73
C ILE A 46 0.40 18.46 -6.31
N ARG A 47 0.98 19.39 -5.56
CA ARG A 47 2.26 20.04 -5.86
C ARG A 47 3.10 20.00 -4.59
N TRP A 48 4.41 19.84 -4.78
CA TRP A 48 5.33 19.99 -3.65
C TRP A 48 5.44 21.47 -3.29
N ILE A 49 5.16 21.78 -2.04
CA ILE A 49 5.35 23.08 -1.42
C ILE A 49 6.18 22.83 -0.15
N PRO A 50 7.40 23.37 -0.05
CA PRO A 50 8.27 23.14 1.11
C PRO A 50 7.56 23.42 2.44
N GLY A 51 7.71 22.50 3.40
CA GLY A 51 7.02 22.51 4.69
C GLY A 51 5.52 22.16 4.61
N ILE A 52 4.79 22.74 3.66
CA ILE A 52 3.34 22.57 3.53
C ILE A 52 2.96 21.15 3.13
N THR A 53 3.64 20.54 2.16
CA THR A 53 3.32 19.16 1.74
C THR A 53 3.55 18.14 2.86
N MET A 54 4.56 18.34 3.71
CA MET A 54 4.76 17.50 4.90
C MET A 54 3.58 17.61 5.87
N LEU A 55 3.10 18.83 6.13
CA LEU A 55 1.94 19.07 7.01
C LEU A 55 0.64 18.53 6.40
N GLN A 56 0.45 18.68 5.09
CA GLN A 56 -0.71 18.14 4.36
C GLN A 56 -0.78 16.62 4.50
N LEU A 57 0.29 15.91 4.14
CA LEU A 57 0.31 14.45 4.28
C LEU A 57 0.20 14.03 5.76
N GLY A 58 0.77 14.79 6.69
CA GLY A 58 0.62 14.51 8.13
C GLY A 58 -0.82 14.67 8.64
N ALA A 59 -1.57 15.64 8.12
CA ALA A 59 -3.00 15.75 8.40
C ALA A 59 -3.78 14.59 7.78
N ASP A 60 -3.45 14.18 6.55
CA ASP A 60 -4.08 13.02 5.90
C ASP A 60 -3.84 11.72 6.69
N GLN A 61 -2.68 11.55 7.34
CA GLN A 61 -2.40 10.41 8.21
C GLN A 61 -3.38 10.30 9.38
N MET A 62 -3.82 11.43 9.95
CA MET A 62 -4.77 11.43 11.08
C MET A 62 -6.13 10.81 10.69
N MET A 63 -6.45 10.80 9.40
CA MET A 63 -7.70 10.27 8.83
C MET A 63 -7.46 9.00 7.99
N ALA A 64 -6.26 8.40 8.05
CA ALA A 64 -5.86 7.30 7.16
C ALA A 64 -6.76 6.05 7.27
N ASN A 65 -7.40 5.86 8.43
CA ASN A 65 -8.30 4.72 8.69
C ASN A 65 -9.76 4.97 8.28
N ASP A 66 -10.13 6.15 7.81
CA ASP A 66 -11.51 6.46 7.41
C ASP A 66 -11.80 6.19 5.93
N MET A 67 -10.81 5.65 5.21
CA MET A 67 -10.95 5.27 3.81
C MET A 67 -11.76 3.96 3.63
N PRO A 68 -12.44 3.77 2.48
CA PRO A 68 -12.95 2.46 2.11
C PRO A 68 -11.84 1.39 2.08
N ALA A 69 -12.19 0.11 2.26
CA ALA A 69 -11.24 -0.97 2.04
C ALA A 69 -10.69 -0.94 0.59
N GLY A 70 -9.40 -1.26 0.42
CA GLY A 70 -8.68 -1.14 -0.84
C GLY A 70 -8.22 0.29 -1.16
N GLN A 71 -8.18 1.19 -0.19
CA GLN A 71 -7.74 2.58 -0.35
C GLN A 71 -6.91 3.04 0.85
N GLY A 72 -5.95 3.94 0.61
CA GLY A 72 -5.11 4.49 1.67
C GLY A 72 -4.43 3.38 2.47
N HIS A 73 -4.42 3.49 3.79
CA HIS A 73 -3.83 2.46 4.65
C HIS A 73 -4.71 1.21 4.83
N ARG A 74 -5.94 1.19 4.29
CA ARG A 74 -6.90 0.10 4.51
C ARG A 74 -6.82 -0.94 3.41
N PHE A 75 -5.88 -1.88 3.56
CA PHE A 75 -5.64 -2.97 2.60
C PHE A 75 -6.74 -4.05 2.55
N GLY A 76 -7.65 -4.09 3.53
CA GLY A 76 -8.74 -5.09 3.55
C GLY A 76 -8.21 -6.51 3.40
N GLN A 77 -8.68 -7.22 2.36
CA GLN A 77 -8.31 -8.60 2.07
C GLN A 77 -7.01 -8.76 1.28
N GLU A 78 -6.45 -7.69 0.72
CA GLU A 78 -5.29 -7.74 -0.17
C GLU A 78 -4.06 -8.44 0.45
N PRO A 79 -3.77 -8.32 1.77
CA PRO A 79 -2.66 -9.05 2.37
C PRO A 79 -2.83 -10.56 2.30
N VAL A 80 -4.05 -11.08 2.42
CA VAL A 80 -4.33 -12.53 2.30
C VAL A 80 -3.93 -13.03 0.92
N TRP A 81 -4.35 -12.31 -0.12
CA TRP A 81 -4.01 -12.62 -1.50
C TRP A 81 -2.50 -12.48 -1.77
N ALA A 82 -1.87 -11.43 -1.24
CA ALA A 82 -0.43 -11.21 -1.39
C ALA A 82 0.39 -12.35 -0.78
N TRP A 83 0.05 -12.78 0.44
CA TRP A 83 0.74 -13.90 1.09
C TRP A 83 0.55 -15.23 0.37
N ALA A 84 -0.67 -15.52 -0.09
CA ALA A 84 -0.95 -16.74 -0.86
C ALA A 84 -0.15 -16.77 -2.18
N ALA A 85 0.09 -15.62 -2.82
CA ALA A 85 0.88 -15.52 -4.04
C ALA A 85 2.40 -15.68 -3.78
N ILE A 86 2.91 -15.16 -2.66
CA ILE A 86 4.34 -15.17 -2.34
C ILE A 86 4.79 -16.52 -1.76
N LEU A 87 4.00 -17.09 -0.85
CA LEU A 87 4.36 -18.28 -0.08
C LEU A 87 3.16 -19.23 0.09
N PRO A 88 2.64 -19.83 -1.00
CA PRO A 88 1.53 -20.76 -0.89
C PRO A 88 1.94 -22.00 -0.09
N PRO A 89 1.17 -22.39 0.94
CA PRO A 89 1.34 -23.68 1.60
C PRO A 89 1.20 -24.84 0.60
N PRO A 90 1.85 -26.01 0.83
CA PRO A 90 1.66 -27.18 -0.02
C PRO A 90 0.18 -27.58 -0.11
N GLY A 91 -0.35 -27.65 -1.33
CA GLY A 91 -1.76 -27.99 -1.57
C GLY A 91 -2.75 -26.84 -1.36
N TRP A 92 -2.27 -25.63 -1.06
CA TRP A 92 -3.12 -24.44 -0.96
C TRP A 92 -3.74 -24.08 -2.31
N THR A 93 -5.04 -23.79 -2.30
CA THR A 93 -5.81 -23.46 -3.51
C THR A 93 -6.30 -22.00 -3.49
N GLU A 94 -6.75 -21.51 -4.65
CA GLU A 94 -7.41 -20.20 -4.72
C GLU A 94 -8.67 -20.15 -3.84
N ALA A 95 -9.40 -21.27 -3.72
CA ALA A 95 -10.58 -21.37 -2.87
C ALA A 95 -10.24 -21.20 -1.37
N ASP A 96 -9.08 -21.69 -0.94
CA ASP A 96 -8.61 -21.48 0.44
C ASP A 96 -8.29 -20.01 0.72
N THR A 97 -7.72 -19.31 -0.28
CA THR A 97 -7.44 -17.88 -0.20
C THR A 97 -8.73 -17.06 -0.13
N ALA A 98 -9.72 -17.39 -0.97
CA ALA A 98 -11.02 -16.74 -0.96
C ALA A 98 -11.75 -16.94 0.39
N ARG A 99 -11.74 -18.17 0.93
CA ARG A 99 -12.31 -18.46 2.25
C ARG A 99 -11.65 -17.63 3.36
N LEU A 100 -10.31 -17.59 3.38
CA LEU A 100 -9.57 -16.83 4.39
C LEU A 100 -9.82 -15.32 4.25
N ALA A 101 -9.89 -14.80 3.02
CA ALA A 101 -10.21 -13.41 2.77
C ALA A 101 -11.61 -13.04 3.32
N GLU A 102 -12.60 -13.90 3.12
CA GLU A 102 -13.96 -13.69 3.67
C GLU A 102 -13.99 -13.71 5.20
N GLU A 103 -13.23 -14.60 5.84
CA GLU A 103 -13.10 -14.68 7.31
C GLU A 103 -12.53 -13.38 7.91
N GLU A 104 -11.51 -12.78 7.29
CA GLU A 104 -10.87 -11.54 7.76
C GLU A 104 -11.78 -10.30 7.74
N LEU A 105 -12.83 -10.27 6.90
CA LEU A 105 -13.81 -9.17 6.87
C LEU A 105 -15.04 -9.41 7.75
N GLY A 106 -15.23 -10.63 8.26
CA GLY A 106 -16.39 -11.05 9.06
C GLY A 106 -16.17 -11.05 10.58
N GLY A 107 -14.96 -10.72 11.04
CA GLY A 107 -14.55 -10.67 12.46
C GLY A 107 -14.60 -9.30 13.11
#